data_AF-A0A972YDW2-F1
#
_entry.id   AF-A0A972YDW2-F1
#
_cell.length_a   1.000
_cell.length_b   1.000
_cell.length_c   1.000
_cell.angle_alpha   90.00
_cell.angle_beta   90.00
_cell.angle_gamma   90.00
#
_symmetry.space_group_name_H-M   'P 1'
#
loop_
_entity.id
_entity.type
_entity.pdbx_description
1 polymer ?
#
loop_
_entity_poly.entity_id
_entity_poly.type
_entity_poly.pdbx_seq_one_letter_code
_entity_poly.pdbx_strand_id
1 'polypeptide(L)'
;MSGPEQEHAAKTSSGWVIGLIQLVFVIGVIGIAIGLTQVLKGQVNDRAPQIADLRGASEITVRVAETETLRFTPTIRVNGTVQAAAEVSVSPQVSGEIKFVSPAFRAGADVQKGDLLFEIDRADYVLAVQRAESEIAAASSDLQQLEAEAAIAVQEWK
;
A
#
# COMPACT_ATOMS: atom_id res chain seq x y z
N MET A 1 95.57 -7.66 100.06
CA MET A 1 94.86 -8.85 99.53
C MET A 1 93.42 -8.78 100.01
N SER A 2 92.36 -9.08 99.29
CA SER A 2 92.06 -9.41 97.89
C SER A 2 90.52 -9.54 97.91
N GLY A 3 89.80 -9.03 96.91
CA GLY A 3 88.35 -9.22 96.78
C GLY A 3 87.94 -10.70 96.61
N PRO A 4 86.66 -11.05 96.32
CA PRO A 4 85.76 -10.21 95.49
C PRO A 4 84.23 -10.34 95.79
N GLU A 5 83.41 -9.83 94.84
CA GLU A 5 82.10 -10.36 94.40
C GLU A 5 80.85 -10.15 95.29
N GLN A 6 79.64 -9.72 94.86
CA GLN A 6 78.96 -9.34 93.60
C GLN A 6 77.75 -8.46 94.04
N GLU A 7 77.31 -7.37 93.39
CA GLU A 7 76.56 -7.21 92.11
C GLU A 7 75.01 -7.28 92.22
N HIS A 8 74.37 -6.24 91.66
CA HIS A 8 72.94 -6.07 91.27
C HIS A 8 71.87 -5.85 92.35
N ALA A 9 70.80 -5.08 92.17
CA ALA A 9 70.38 -4.04 91.22
C ALA A 9 68.96 -3.60 91.65
N ALA A 10 68.61 -2.31 91.43
CA ALA A 10 67.27 -1.80 91.06
C ALA A 10 66.06 -2.05 92.02
N LYS A 11 65.05 -1.19 92.20
CA LYS A 11 64.66 0.12 91.67
C LYS A 11 63.34 0.52 92.37
N THR A 12 63.17 1.82 92.61
CA THR A 12 61.93 2.63 92.69
C THR A 12 61.01 2.56 93.92
N SER A 13 61.33 3.44 94.88
CA SER A 13 60.37 4.11 95.77
C SER A 13 59.68 5.28 95.04
N SER A 14 58.62 5.00 94.26
CA SER A 14 57.64 6.02 93.78
C SER A 14 56.42 5.38 93.09
N GLY A 15 55.98 4.18 93.47
CA GLY A 15 54.97 3.42 92.70
C GLY A 15 53.51 3.94 92.80
N TRP A 16 53.10 4.47 93.96
CA TRP A 16 51.70 4.86 94.18
C TRP A 16 51.35 6.24 93.59
N VAL A 17 52.26 7.21 93.71
CA VAL A 17 52.09 8.56 93.13
C VAL A 17 52.24 8.50 91.60
N ILE A 18 53.15 7.69 91.07
CA ILE A 18 53.25 7.43 89.63
C ILE A 18 52.01 6.71 89.11
N GLY A 19 51.45 5.76 89.88
CA GLY A 19 50.19 5.10 89.53
C GLY A 19 48.99 6.05 89.49
N LEU A 20 48.90 6.99 90.43
CA LEU A 20 47.83 7.99 90.47
C LEU A 20 47.95 9.02 89.33
N ILE A 21 49.18 9.47 89.03
CA ILE A 21 49.47 10.34 87.88
C ILE A 21 49.16 9.62 86.56
N GLN A 22 49.48 8.33 86.46
CA GLN A 22 49.17 7.51 85.28
C GLN A 22 47.65 7.33 85.09
N LEU A 23 46.89 7.19 86.17
CA LEU A 23 45.43 7.09 86.11
C LEU A 23 44.80 8.41 85.64
N VAL A 24 45.26 9.55 86.15
CA VAL A 24 44.81 10.88 85.69
C VAL A 24 45.19 11.10 84.21
N PHE A 25 46.39 10.69 83.80
CA PHE A 25 46.83 10.77 82.41
C PHE A 25 45.95 9.92 81.49
N VAL A 26 45.63 8.69 81.87
CA VAL A 26 44.73 7.80 81.10
C VAL A 26 43.32 8.40 80.99
N ILE A 27 42.77 8.93 82.09
CA ILE A 27 41.46 9.61 82.06
C ILE A 27 41.50 10.85 81.15
N GLY A 28 42.58 11.62 81.21
CA GLY A 28 42.79 12.78 80.32
C GLY A 28 42.84 12.39 78.85
N VAL A 29 43.59 11.33 78.51
CA VAL A 29 43.68 10.81 77.13
C VAL A 29 42.32 10.28 76.65
N ILE A 30 41.58 9.58 77.50
CA ILE A 30 40.22 9.09 77.17
C ILE A 30 39.27 10.28 76.96
N GLY A 31 39.32 11.30 77.82
CA GLY A 31 38.51 12.52 77.67
C GLY A 31 38.82 13.28 76.38
N ILE A 32 40.10 13.40 76.01
CA ILE A 32 40.54 14.01 74.75
C ILE A 32 40.08 13.17 73.56
N ALA A 33 40.17 11.84 73.61
CA ALA A 33 39.72 10.97 72.54
C ALA A 33 38.20 11.07 72.30
N ILE A 34 37.40 11.13 73.37
CA ILE A 34 35.95 11.33 73.28
C ILE A 34 35.62 12.72 72.75
N GLY A 35 36.30 13.77 73.24
CA GLY A 35 36.13 15.14 72.75
C GLY A 35 36.48 15.28 71.27
N LEU A 36 37.59 14.68 70.83
CA LEU A 36 38.01 14.68 69.44
C LEU A 36 37.00 13.92 68.55
N THR A 37 36.44 12.82 69.06
CA THR A 37 35.40 12.05 68.35
C THR A 37 34.12 12.85 68.16
N GLN A 38 33.71 13.66 69.15
CA GLN A 38 32.52 14.51 69.05
C GLN A 38 32.71 15.67 68.07
N VAL A 39 33.90 16.28 68.03
CA VAL A 39 34.24 17.33 67.05
C VAL A 39 34.31 16.78 65.63
N LEU A 40 34.89 15.59 65.44
CA LEU A 40 34.99 14.96 64.12
C LEU A 40 33.63 14.48 63.60
N LYS A 41 32.74 13.95 64.46
CA LYS A 41 31.37 13.61 64.06
C LYS A 41 30.55 14.82 63.61
N GLY A 42 30.85 16.02 64.14
CA GLY A 42 30.24 17.28 63.71
C GLY A 42 30.63 17.75 62.31
N GLN A 43 31.67 17.19 61.68
CA GLN A 43 32.16 17.58 60.36
C GLN A 43 32.01 16.51 59.26
N VAL A 44 31.54 15.29 59.59
CA VAL A 44 31.42 14.17 58.65
C VAL A 44 29.95 13.77 58.44
N ASN A 45 29.02 14.72 58.46
CA ASN A 45 27.58 14.44 58.35
C ASN A 45 26.88 14.91 57.07
N ASP A 46 27.57 15.45 56.04
CA ASP A 46 26.87 16.01 54.87
C ASP A 46 27.43 15.59 53.49
N ARG A 47 28.00 14.39 53.37
CA ARG A 47 28.33 13.81 52.05
C ARG A 47 27.86 12.36 51.92
N ALA A 48 26.58 12.15 52.16
CA ALA A 48 25.87 11.08 51.46
C ALA A 48 25.60 11.57 50.02
N PRO A 49 25.84 10.77 48.97
CA PRO A 49 25.40 11.12 47.63
C PRO A 49 23.88 11.27 47.66
N GLN A 50 23.39 12.50 47.50
CA GLN A 50 21.99 12.74 47.22
C GLN A 50 21.72 12.09 45.86
N ILE A 51 21.14 10.89 45.88
CA ILE A 51 20.40 10.40 44.73
C ILE A 51 19.34 11.47 44.52
N ALA A 52 19.53 12.31 43.50
CA ALA A 52 18.58 13.34 43.14
C ALA A 52 17.21 12.66 43.07
N ASP A 53 16.31 13.09 43.93
CA ASP A 53 14.94 12.61 43.97
C ASP A 53 14.33 12.92 42.61
N LEU A 54 14.24 11.92 41.72
CA LEU A 54 13.66 12.06 40.39
C LEU A 54 12.13 12.28 40.45
N ARG A 55 11.57 12.58 41.62
CA ARG A 55 10.18 13.02 41.84
C ARG A 55 9.85 14.40 41.24
N GLY A 56 10.79 14.99 40.50
CA GLY A 56 10.59 16.21 39.70
C GLY A 56 10.73 16.00 38.19
N ALA A 57 10.86 14.75 37.70
CA ALA A 57 10.71 14.49 36.27
C ALA A 57 9.25 14.78 35.92
N SER A 58 8.97 15.98 35.40
CA SER A 58 7.71 16.37 34.77
C SER A 58 7.10 15.15 34.12
N GLU A 59 5.95 14.70 34.61
CA GLU A 59 5.25 13.55 34.05
C GLU A 59 5.06 13.83 32.56
N ILE A 60 5.88 13.18 31.72
CA ILE A 60 5.79 13.33 30.28
C ILE A 60 4.50 12.64 29.91
N THR A 61 3.43 13.42 29.87
CA THR A 61 2.09 12.92 29.59
C THR A 61 2.06 12.52 28.12
N VAL A 62 2.21 11.23 27.87
CA VAL A 62 2.05 10.64 26.55
C VAL A 62 0.61 10.22 26.36
N ARG A 63 0.05 10.52 25.19
CA ARG A 63 -1.27 10.03 24.81
C ARG A 63 -1.12 8.63 24.25
N VAL A 64 -1.58 7.63 25.00
CA VAL A 64 -1.73 6.26 24.52
C VAL A 64 -3.15 6.04 24.03
N ALA A 65 -3.28 5.28 22.94
CA ALA A 65 -4.54 4.78 22.42
C ALA A 65 -4.45 3.26 22.34
N GLU A 66 -5.46 2.56 22.86
CA GLU A 66 -5.56 1.11 22.71
C GLU A 66 -5.89 0.78 21.25
N THR A 67 -5.16 -0.16 20.66
CA THR A 67 -5.32 -0.55 19.26
C THR A 67 -6.05 -1.88 19.17
N GLU A 68 -7.14 -1.90 18.41
CA GLU A 68 -7.80 -3.15 18.04
C GLU A 68 -7.48 -3.50 16.59
N THR A 69 -7.28 -4.79 16.31
CA THR A 69 -7.07 -5.26 14.93
C THR A 69 -8.42 -5.23 14.21
N LEU A 70 -8.65 -4.17 13.46
CA LEU A 70 -9.84 -4.01 12.64
C LEU A 70 -9.52 -4.37 11.19
N ARG A 71 -10.41 -5.11 10.55
CA ARG A 71 -10.33 -5.36 9.10
C ARG A 71 -10.70 -4.07 8.38
N PHE A 72 -9.71 -3.35 7.88
CA PHE A 72 -9.89 -2.14 7.11
C PHE A 72 -9.89 -2.45 5.61
N THR A 73 -10.96 -2.05 4.90
CA THR A 73 -11.05 -2.14 3.44
C THR A 73 -11.08 -0.72 2.87
N PRO A 74 -9.96 -0.21 2.30
CA PRO A 74 -9.92 1.12 1.73
C PRO A 74 -10.85 1.20 0.51
N THR A 75 -11.72 2.20 0.48
CA THR A 75 -12.53 2.51 -0.69
C THR A 75 -11.78 3.51 -1.56
N ILE A 76 -11.39 3.10 -2.76
CA ILE A 76 -10.71 3.97 -3.73
C ILE A 76 -11.76 4.42 -4.76
N ARG A 77 -11.90 5.73 -4.93
CA ARG A 77 -12.79 6.31 -5.94
C ARG A 77 -11.99 6.62 -7.20
N VAL A 78 -12.37 6.01 -8.31
CA VAL A 78 -11.78 6.23 -9.63
C VAL A 78 -12.85 6.69 -10.60
N ASN A 79 -12.46 7.51 -11.58
CA ASN A 79 -13.32 7.90 -12.69
C ASN A 79 -12.98 7.07 -13.92
N GLY A 80 -13.98 6.72 -14.72
CA GLY A 80 -13.81 5.99 -15.96
C GLY A 80 -14.96 6.29 -16.91
N THR A 81 -14.74 6.03 -18.20
CA THR A 81 -15.75 6.19 -19.23
C THR A 81 -16.34 4.83 -19.59
N VAL A 82 -17.65 4.74 -19.66
CA VAL A 82 -18.35 3.55 -20.18
C VAL A 82 -18.50 3.69 -21.68
N GLN A 83 -18.26 2.60 -22.41
CA GLN A 83 -18.41 2.53 -23.86
C GLN A 83 -19.24 1.29 -24.22
N ALA A 84 -19.82 1.31 -25.41
CA ALA A 84 -20.55 0.14 -25.92
C ALA A 84 -19.60 -1.06 -26.04
N ALA A 85 -20.07 -2.25 -25.65
CA ALA A 85 -19.28 -3.47 -25.79
C ALA A 85 -19.02 -3.83 -27.26
N ALA A 86 -19.90 -3.40 -28.17
CA ALA A 86 -19.77 -3.55 -29.60
C ALA A 86 -20.40 -2.34 -30.31
N GLU A 87 -19.79 -1.92 -31.41
CA GLU A 87 -20.28 -0.86 -32.28
C GLU A 87 -20.21 -1.34 -33.73
N VAL A 88 -21.26 -1.08 -34.50
CA VAL A 88 -21.38 -1.54 -35.89
C VAL A 88 -21.82 -0.37 -36.76
N SER A 89 -21.09 -0.15 -37.85
CA SER A 89 -21.49 0.79 -38.89
C SER A 89 -22.18 0.04 -40.03
N VAL A 90 -23.37 0.51 -40.42
CA VAL A 90 -24.16 -0.08 -41.50
C VAL A 90 -24.25 0.93 -42.63
N SER A 91 -23.78 0.54 -43.81
CA SER A 91 -23.81 1.36 -45.03
C SER A 91 -24.35 0.56 -46.21
N PRO A 92 -25.10 1.19 -47.13
CA PRO A 92 -25.52 0.52 -48.36
C PRO A 92 -24.32 0.26 -49.27
N GLN A 93 -24.37 -0.85 -50.01
CA GLN A 93 -23.34 -1.21 -51.00
C GLN A 93 -23.58 -0.59 -52.39
N VAL A 94 -24.77 -0.04 -52.60
CA VAL A 94 -25.20 0.50 -53.88
C VAL A 94 -25.70 1.93 -53.71
N SER A 95 -25.55 2.74 -54.76
CA SER A 95 -26.01 4.12 -54.80
C SER A 95 -27.51 4.19 -55.11
N GLY A 96 -28.20 5.21 -54.62
CA GLY A 96 -29.59 5.45 -54.99
C GLY A 96 -30.30 6.37 -54.01
N GLU A 97 -31.51 6.76 -54.39
CA GLU A 97 -32.37 7.56 -53.53
C GLU A 97 -33.00 6.70 -52.43
N ILE A 98 -33.05 7.22 -51.20
CA ILE A 98 -33.74 6.55 -50.10
C ILE A 98 -35.24 6.83 -50.23
N LYS A 99 -36.01 5.79 -50.56
CA LYS A 99 -37.47 5.87 -50.72
C LYS A 99 -38.22 5.77 -49.40
N PHE A 100 -37.63 5.07 -48.43
CA PHE A 100 -38.25 4.82 -47.13
C PHE A 100 -37.21 4.75 -46.02
N VAL A 101 -37.58 5.27 -44.85
CA VAL A 101 -36.80 5.15 -43.61
C VAL A 101 -37.73 4.64 -42.52
N SER A 102 -37.29 3.60 -41.82
CA SER A 102 -38.07 2.99 -40.75
C SER A 102 -38.18 3.91 -39.53
N PRO A 103 -39.36 4.03 -38.88
CA PRO A 103 -39.50 4.75 -37.62
C PRO A 103 -38.65 4.17 -36.47
N ALA A 104 -38.24 2.90 -36.58
CA ALA A 104 -37.34 2.27 -35.62
C ALA A 104 -35.87 2.69 -35.84
N PHE A 105 -35.52 3.23 -37.02
CA PHE A 105 -34.17 3.72 -37.32
C PHE A 105 -33.99 5.15 -36.81
N ARG A 106 -34.01 5.31 -35.48
CA ARG A 106 -33.80 6.59 -34.78
C ARG A 106 -32.88 6.41 -33.59
N ALA A 107 -32.22 7.49 -33.18
CA ALA A 107 -31.29 7.46 -32.06
C ALA A 107 -31.98 6.96 -30.77
N GLY A 108 -31.38 5.97 -30.12
CA GLY A 108 -31.89 5.37 -28.88
C GLY A 108 -32.99 4.34 -29.04
N ALA A 109 -33.39 4.01 -30.28
CA ALA A 109 -34.32 2.90 -30.54
C ALA A 109 -33.57 1.58 -30.67
N ASP A 110 -34.21 0.49 -30.24
CA ASP A 110 -33.72 -0.87 -30.42
C ASP A 110 -34.05 -1.38 -31.83
N VAL A 111 -33.10 -2.07 -32.45
CA VAL A 111 -33.24 -2.74 -33.74
C VAL A 111 -32.75 -4.18 -33.64
N GLN A 112 -33.46 -5.09 -34.28
CA GLN A 112 -33.13 -6.50 -34.32
C GLN A 112 -32.49 -6.90 -35.65
N LYS A 113 -31.82 -8.05 -35.65
CA LYS A 113 -31.24 -8.61 -36.88
C LYS A 113 -32.36 -8.91 -37.88
N GLY A 114 -32.22 -8.35 -39.08
CA GLY A 114 -33.18 -8.53 -40.17
C GLY A 114 -34.23 -7.42 -40.24
N ASP A 115 -34.23 -6.47 -39.31
CA ASP A 115 -35.13 -5.32 -39.37
C ASP A 115 -34.80 -4.42 -40.57
N LEU A 116 -35.84 -3.95 -41.25
CA LEU A 116 -35.70 -2.95 -42.30
C LEU A 116 -35.36 -1.60 -41.67
N LEU A 117 -34.17 -1.09 -41.96
CA LEU A 117 -33.73 0.23 -41.50
C LEU A 117 -34.13 1.33 -42.48
N PHE A 118 -33.85 1.13 -43.77
CA PHE A 118 -34.22 2.01 -44.87
C PHE A 118 -34.29 1.22 -46.17
N GLU A 119 -35.01 1.73 -47.17
CA GLU A 119 -35.13 1.14 -48.50
C GLU A 119 -34.65 2.13 -49.57
N ILE A 120 -33.78 1.66 -50.47
CA ILE A 120 -33.31 2.40 -51.65
C ILE A 120 -34.29 2.16 -52.80
N ASP A 121 -34.52 3.16 -53.64
CA ASP A 121 -35.36 3.00 -54.83
C ASP A 121 -34.78 1.90 -55.76
N ARG A 122 -35.66 0.96 -56.12
CA ARG A 122 -35.34 -0.24 -56.89
C ARG A 122 -35.63 -0.09 -58.38
N ALA A 123 -36.24 1.01 -58.83
CA ALA A 123 -36.71 1.17 -60.20
C ALA A 123 -35.62 0.89 -61.25
N ASP A 124 -34.45 1.51 -61.12
CA ASP A 124 -33.34 1.33 -62.06
C ASP A 124 -32.78 -0.10 -62.02
N TYR A 125 -32.72 -0.70 -60.84
CA TYR A 125 -32.24 -2.07 -60.65
C TYR A 125 -33.20 -3.09 -61.27
N VAL A 126 -34.51 -2.93 -61.07
CA VAL A 126 -35.53 -3.78 -61.68
C VAL A 126 -35.52 -3.64 -63.20
N LEU A 127 -35.38 -2.42 -63.71
CA LEU A 127 -35.27 -2.18 -65.14
C LEU A 127 -34.03 -2.84 -65.75
N ALA A 128 -32.89 -2.80 -65.05
CA ALA A 128 -31.67 -3.47 -65.49
C ALA A 128 -31.84 -5.00 -65.58
N VAL A 129 -32.51 -5.61 -64.59
CA VAL A 129 -32.83 -7.04 -64.61
C VAL A 129 -33.73 -7.38 -65.80
N GLN A 130 -34.80 -6.60 -66.01
CA GLN A 130 -35.73 -6.83 -67.12
C GLN A 130 -35.06 -6.70 -68.50
N ARG A 131 -34.12 -5.77 -68.64
CA ARG A 131 -33.32 -5.64 -69.87
C ARG A 131 -32.46 -6.88 -70.10
N ALA A 132 -31.75 -7.35 -69.09
CA ALA A 132 -30.94 -8.56 -69.18
C ALA A 132 -31.77 -9.80 -69.52
N GLU A 133 -32.96 -9.94 -68.92
CA GLU A 133 -33.90 -11.02 -69.24
C GLU A 133 -34.39 -10.94 -70.70
N SER A 134 -34.64 -9.73 -71.20
CA SER A 134 -35.05 -9.52 -72.61
C SER A 134 -33.92 -9.87 -73.59
N GLU A 135 -32.66 -9.55 -73.24
CA GLU A 135 -31.49 -9.92 -74.03
C GLU A 135 -31.32 -11.45 -74.10
N ILE A 136 -31.54 -12.15 -72.99
CA ILE A 136 -31.53 -13.62 -72.97
C ILE A 136 -32.65 -14.19 -73.86
N ALA A 137 -33.85 -13.63 -73.79
CA ALA A 137 -34.98 -14.08 -74.60
C ALA A 137 -34.71 -13.89 -76.11
N ALA A 138 -34.15 -12.74 -76.49
CA ALA A 138 -33.75 -12.47 -77.87
C ALA A 138 -32.70 -13.48 -78.35
N ALA A 139 -31.63 -13.70 -77.57
CA ALA A 139 -30.59 -14.66 -77.90
C ALA A 139 -31.11 -16.11 -78.02
N SER A 140 -32.08 -16.49 -77.18
CA SER A 140 -32.72 -17.81 -77.27
C SER A 140 -33.56 -17.95 -78.54
N SER A 141 -34.26 -16.90 -78.94
CA SER A 141 -35.01 -16.88 -80.21
C SER A 141 -34.08 -17.00 -81.40
N ASP A 142 -32.97 -16.26 -81.40
CA ASP A 142 -31.97 -16.30 -82.47
C ASP A 142 -31.34 -17.70 -82.57
N LEU A 143 -31.01 -18.32 -81.44
CA LEU A 143 -30.50 -19.69 -81.42
C LEU A 143 -31.51 -20.68 -82.03
N GLN A 144 -32.78 -20.60 -81.63
CA GLN A 144 -33.82 -21.48 -82.18
C GLN A 144 -33.98 -21.29 -83.69
N GLN A 145 -33.89 -20.05 -84.17
CA GLN A 145 -33.92 -19.76 -85.61
C GLN A 145 -32.72 -20.39 -86.33
N LEU A 146 -31.51 -20.21 -85.81
CA LEU A 146 -30.29 -20.79 -86.38
C LEU A 146 -30.33 -22.32 -86.39
N GLU A 147 -30.84 -22.95 -85.34
CA GLU A 147 -31.03 -24.40 -85.28
C GLU A 147 -32.04 -24.89 -86.32
N ALA A 148 -33.14 -24.16 -86.52
CA ALA A 148 -34.14 -24.49 -87.54
C ALA A 148 -33.57 -24.35 -88.96
N GLU A 149 -32.84 -23.27 -89.24
CA GLU A 149 -32.16 -23.05 -90.53
C GLU A 149 -31.11 -24.13 -90.80
N ALA A 150 -30.31 -24.49 -89.79
CA ALA A 150 -29.32 -25.56 -89.90
C ALA A 150 -29.98 -26.93 -90.18
N ALA A 151 -31.13 -27.22 -89.55
CA ALA A 151 -31.86 -28.46 -89.79
C ALA A 151 -32.38 -28.59 -91.22
N ILE A 152 -32.88 -27.48 -91.80
CA ILE A 152 -33.32 -27.42 -93.20
C ILE A 152 -32.12 -27.65 -94.14
N ALA A 153 -31.01 -26.95 -93.91
CA ALA A 153 -29.81 -27.09 -94.75
C ALA A 153 -29.24 -28.52 -94.78
N VAL A 154 -29.32 -29.26 -93.66
CA VAL A 154 -28.91 -30.67 -93.60
C VAL A 154 -29.84 -31.58 -94.41
N GLN A 155 -31.14 -31.26 -94.49
CA GLN A 155 -32.08 -32.04 -95.30
C GLN A 155 -31.85 -31.83 -96.80
N GLU A 156 -31.56 -30.61 -97.25
CA GLU A 156 -31.35 -30.29 -98.67
C GLU A 156 -30.06 -30.87 -99.27
N TRP A 157 -29.05 -31.21 -98.46
CA TRP A 157 -27.79 -31.80 -98.94
C TRP A 157 -27.92 -33.31 -99.28
N LYS A 158 -28.97 -34.01 -98.84
CA LYS A 158 -29.17 -35.43 -99.16
C LYS A 158 -29.89 -35.63 -100.50
#